data_AF-X1G487-F1
#
_entry.id   AF-X1G487-F1
#
_cell.length_a   1.000
_cell.length_b   1.000
_cell.length_c   1.000
_cell.angle_alpha   90.00
_cell.angle_beta   90.00
_cell.angle_gamma   90.00
#
_symmetry.space_group_name_H-M   'P 1'
#
loop_
_entity.id
_entity.type
_entity.pdbx_description
1 polymer ?
#
loop_
_entity_poly.entity_id
_entity_poly.type
_entity_poly.pdbx_seq_one_letter_code
_entity_poly.pdbx_strand_id
1 'polypeptide(L)'
;IQSDIGNTLAYCYQCATCSGACPVAQITNGRYNPRRLILDALLGLKEKIFGKENAFNIWGCTVCDTCDEVCPQKVELTEIFTILKNLSVEKGEAPDYYTTQASAILESGKAIPMQPAIERRRDQLGLPKVIPPDVEEVRKLLEATKLEEKIKKEE
;
A
#
# COMPACT_ATOMS: atom_id res chain seq x y z
N ILE A 1 10.32 0.85 19.43
CA ILE A 1 9.05 0.09 19.41
C ILE A 1 9.11 -0.78 18.16
N GLN A 2 9.81 -1.91 18.26
CA GLN A 2 9.81 -2.92 17.22
C GLN A 2 8.60 -3.76 17.56
N SER A 3 7.46 -3.39 17.00
CA SER A 3 6.17 -3.86 17.46
C SER A 3 5.99 -5.34 17.09
N ASP A 4 5.51 -6.10 18.06
CA ASP A 4 5.15 -7.52 18.02
C ASP A 4 4.00 -7.83 17.03
N ILE A 5 3.80 -7.02 15.98
CA ILE A 5 2.63 -7.04 15.09
C ILE A 5 2.55 -8.35 14.32
N GLY A 6 3.70 -8.88 13.88
CA GLY A 6 3.79 -10.22 13.29
C GLY A 6 3.28 -11.33 14.22
N ASN A 7 3.36 -11.11 15.54
CA ASN A 7 2.86 -12.05 16.54
C ASN A 7 1.34 -11.90 16.80
N THR A 8 0.73 -10.76 16.47
CA THR A 8 -0.74 -10.60 16.61
C THR A 8 -1.52 -11.49 15.64
N LEU A 9 -0.90 -11.85 14.51
CA LEU A 9 -1.45 -12.77 13.51
C LEU A 9 -1.88 -14.10 14.14
N ALA A 10 -1.14 -14.58 15.15
CA ALA A 10 -1.41 -15.83 15.85
C ALA A 10 -2.69 -15.79 16.70
N TYR A 11 -3.22 -14.61 17.03
CA TYR A 11 -4.49 -14.47 17.75
C TYR A 11 -5.72 -14.56 16.83
N CYS A 12 -5.54 -14.57 15.51
CA CYS A 12 -6.66 -14.66 14.59
C CYS A 12 -7.34 -16.04 14.66
N TYR A 13 -8.54 -16.09 15.25
CA TYR A 13 -9.40 -17.28 15.29
C TYR A 13 -10.39 -17.41 14.12
N GLN A 14 -10.17 -16.69 13.01
CA GLN A 14 -10.93 -16.83 11.75
C GLN A 14 -12.45 -16.54 11.82
N CYS A 15 -12.93 -15.65 12.70
CA CYS A 15 -14.36 -15.30 12.84
C CYS A 15 -15.03 -14.62 11.63
N ALA A 16 -14.27 -14.12 10.66
CA ALA A 16 -14.75 -13.41 9.46
C ALA A 16 -15.37 -12.02 9.66
N THR A 17 -15.30 -11.40 10.85
CA THR A 17 -15.79 -10.00 11.03
C THR A 17 -15.16 -9.03 10.04
N CYS A 18 -13.84 -9.14 9.81
CA CYS A 18 -13.13 -8.32 8.84
C CYS A 18 -13.66 -8.50 7.41
N SER A 19 -13.99 -9.72 6.99
CA SER A 19 -14.55 -9.98 5.65
C SER A 19 -15.98 -9.45 5.52
N GLY A 20 -16.79 -9.57 6.59
CA GLY A 20 -18.16 -9.03 6.60
C GLY A 20 -18.21 -7.50 6.53
N ALA A 21 -17.25 -6.83 7.18
CA ALA A 21 -17.16 -5.37 7.19
C ALA A 21 -16.40 -4.77 5.99
N CYS A 22 -15.69 -5.59 5.20
CA CYS A 22 -14.87 -5.10 4.11
C CYS A 22 -15.71 -4.73 2.88
N PRO A 23 -15.70 -3.46 2.43
CA PRO A 23 -16.45 -3.05 1.23
C PRO A 23 -15.93 -3.71 -0.04
N VAL A 24 -14.62 -3.96 -0.12
CA VAL A 24 -13.98 -4.64 -1.27
C VAL A 24 -14.43 -6.10 -1.34
N ALA A 25 -14.53 -6.79 -0.21
CA ALA A 25 -15.04 -8.16 -0.18
C ALA A 25 -16.50 -8.23 -0.66
N GLN A 26 -17.32 -7.26 -0.27
CA GLN A 26 -18.72 -7.19 -0.70
C GLN A 26 -18.85 -6.93 -2.21
N ILE A 27 -18.19 -5.88 -2.74
CA ILE A 27 -18.33 -5.50 -4.15
C ILE A 27 -17.73 -6.53 -5.11
N THR A 28 -16.74 -7.30 -4.64
CA THR A 28 -16.05 -8.32 -5.44
C THR A 28 -16.64 -9.71 -5.25
N ASN A 29 -17.79 -9.83 -4.58
CA ASN A 29 -18.45 -11.11 -4.28
C ASN A 29 -17.49 -12.12 -3.62
N GLY A 30 -16.68 -11.66 -2.67
CA GLY A 30 -15.73 -12.48 -1.93
C GLY A 30 -14.44 -12.84 -2.67
N ARG A 31 -14.22 -12.34 -3.90
CA ARG A 31 -12.92 -12.50 -4.59
C ARG A 31 -11.79 -11.90 -3.77
N TYR A 32 -11.98 -10.71 -3.21
CA TYR A 32 -11.11 -10.19 -2.15
C TYR A 32 -11.59 -10.70 -0.79
N ASN A 33 -10.70 -11.28 0.02
CA ASN A 33 -11.08 -11.85 1.30
C ASN A 33 -9.99 -11.63 2.37
N PRO A 34 -10.13 -10.61 3.24
CA PRO A 34 -9.10 -10.28 4.23
C PRO A 34 -8.89 -11.40 5.25
N ARG A 35 -9.96 -12.11 5.67
CA ARG A 35 -9.83 -13.27 6.55
C ARG A 35 -8.96 -14.36 5.93
N ARG A 36 -9.16 -14.64 4.63
CA ARG A 36 -8.41 -15.68 3.94
C ARG A 36 -6.94 -15.31 3.79
N LEU A 37 -6.66 -14.05 3.45
CA LEU A 37 -5.29 -13.55 3.35
C LEU A 37 -4.54 -13.66 4.68
N ILE A 38 -5.20 -13.35 5.80
CA ILE A 38 -4.65 -13.54 7.15
C ILE A 38 -4.34 -15.01 7.43
N LEU A 39 -5.23 -15.93 7.04
CA LEU A 39 -4.98 -17.37 7.20
C LEU A 39 -3.80 -17.85 6.36
N ASP A 40 -3.74 -17.46 5.09
CA ASP A 40 -2.64 -17.86 4.20
C ASP A 40 -1.30 -17.28 4.68
N ALA A 41 -1.30 -16.06 5.24
CA ALA A 41 -0.13 -15.46 5.88
C ALA A 41 0.31 -16.23 7.14
N LEU A 42 -0.64 -16.59 8.01
CA LEU A 42 -0.36 -17.34 9.25
C LEU A 42 0.22 -18.73 8.95
N LEU A 43 -0.28 -19.39 7.90
CA LEU A 43 0.19 -20.70 7.45
C LEU A 43 1.45 -20.64 6.59
N GLY A 44 1.94 -19.44 6.24
CA GLY A 44 3.13 -19.26 5.41
C GLY A 44 2.94 -19.70 3.94
N LEU A 45 1.70 -19.72 3.43
CA LEU A 45 1.35 -20.18 2.08
C LEU A 45 1.64 -19.09 1.04
N LYS A 46 2.91 -18.80 0.82
CA LYS A 46 3.40 -17.71 -0.05
C LYS A 46 2.83 -17.79 -1.47
N GLU A 47 2.66 -19.00 -2.00
CA GLU A 47 2.10 -19.28 -3.33
C GLU A 47 0.63 -18.89 -3.50
N LYS A 48 -0.10 -18.69 -2.39
CA LYS A 48 -1.49 -18.20 -2.39
C LYS A 48 -1.58 -16.69 -2.19
N ILE A 49 -0.49 -16.07 -1.75
CA ILE A 49 -0.42 -14.64 -1.44
C ILE A 49 0.20 -13.87 -2.60
N PHE A 50 1.34 -14.35 -3.09
CA PHE A 50 2.17 -13.72 -4.11
C PHE A 50 1.94 -14.32 -5.50
N GLY A 51 2.45 -13.64 -6.51
CA GLY A 51 2.32 -13.99 -7.93
C GLY A 51 1.23 -13.20 -8.64
N LYS A 52 1.40 -13.06 -9.96
CA LYS A 52 0.57 -12.20 -10.83
C LYS A 52 -0.93 -12.46 -10.71
N GLU A 53 -1.34 -13.72 -10.66
CA GLU A 53 -2.75 -14.11 -10.53
C GLU A 53 -3.35 -13.78 -9.15
N ASN A 54 -2.50 -13.72 -8.11
CA ASN A 54 -2.88 -13.44 -6.73
C ASN A 54 -2.69 -11.97 -6.35
N ALA A 55 -2.21 -11.11 -7.25
CA ALA A 55 -1.92 -9.70 -6.95
C ALA A 55 -3.11 -8.98 -6.32
N PHE A 56 -4.35 -9.34 -6.70
CA PHE A 56 -5.57 -8.77 -6.13
C PHE A 56 -5.76 -9.09 -4.65
N ASN A 57 -5.21 -10.20 -4.14
CA ASN A 57 -5.26 -10.54 -2.72
C ASN A 57 -4.52 -9.48 -1.89
N ILE A 58 -3.40 -8.94 -2.40
CA ILE A 58 -2.61 -7.92 -1.70
C ILE A 58 -3.13 -6.52 -2.01
N TRP A 59 -3.26 -6.21 -3.30
CA TRP A 59 -3.51 -4.85 -3.80
C TRP A 59 -5.00 -4.47 -3.84
N GLY A 60 -5.91 -5.40 -3.52
CA GLY A 60 -7.33 -5.10 -3.32
C GLY A 60 -7.63 -4.34 -2.02
N CYS A 61 -6.72 -4.37 -1.04
CA CYS A 61 -6.90 -3.64 0.21
C CYS A 61 -6.78 -2.12 0.00
N THR A 62 -7.84 -1.39 0.36
CA THR A 62 -7.89 0.09 0.30
C THR A 62 -7.31 0.80 1.51
N VAL A 63 -6.85 0.07 2.54
CA VAL A 63 -6.23 0.66 3.75
C VAL A 63 -7.22 1.60 4.47
N CYS A 64 -8.47 1.15 4.65
CA CYS A 64 -9.53 1.94 5.28
C CYS A 64 -9.70 1.69 6.79
N ASP A 65 -8.92 0.76 7.36
CA ASP A 65 -8.89 0.38 8.79
C ASP A 65 -10.18 -0.17 9.40
N THR A 66 -11.27 -0.27 8.64
CA THR A 66 -12.53 -0.87 9.12
C THR A 66 -12.33 -2.27 9.72
N CYS A 67 -11.44 -3.09 9.15
CA CYS A 67 -11.19 -4.43 9.67
C CYS A 67 -10.49 -4.44 11.04
N ASP A 68 -9.69 -3.42 11.32
CA ASP A 68 -8.90 -3.30 12.55
C ASP A 68 -9.83 -2.85 13.69
N GLU A 69 -10.71 -1.89 13.40
CA GLU A 69 -11.73 -1.38 14.35
C GLU A 69 -12.74 -2.45 14.80
N VAL A 70 -13.12 -3.37 13.90
CA VAL A 70 -14.11 -4.41 14.20
C VAL A 70 -13.50 -5.71 14.69
N CYS A 71 -12.15 -5.82 14.75
CA CYS A 71 -11.48 -7.07 15.09
C CYS A 71 -11.60 -7.36 16.59
N PRO A 72 -12.32 -8.42 17.01
CA PRO A 72 -12.46 -8.76 18.43
C PRO A 72 -11.16 -9.25 19.08
N GLN A 73 -10.17 -9.65 18.27
CA GLN A 73 -8.85 -10.09 18.71
C GLN A 73 -7.79 -8.98 18.57
N LYS A 74 -8.18 -7.78 18.13
CA LYS A 74 -7.27 -6.64 17.92
C LYS A 74 -6.06 -6.96 17.06
N VAL A 75 -6.24 -7.84 16.07
CA VAL A 75 -5.27 -8.05 15.00
C VAL A 75 -5.26 -6.77 14.14
N GLU A 76 -4.09 -6.23 13.85
CA GLU A 76 -3.88 -5.06 12.99
C GLU A 76 -3.75 -5.54 11.54
N LEU A 77 -4.88 -5.87 10.90
CA LEU A 77 -4.90 -6.47 9.57
C LEU A 77 -4.37 -5.49 8.51
N THR A 78 -4.68 -4.20 8.62
CA THR A 78 -4.19 -3.22 7.65
C THR A 78 -2.66 -3.19 7.63
N GLU A 79 -2.02 -3.19 8.79
CA GLU A 79 -0.54 -3.19 8.88
C GLU A 79 0.05 -4.49 8.32
N ILE A 80 -0.55 -5.64 8.62
CA ILE A 80 -0.15 -6.92 8.00
C ILE A 80 -0.25 -6.83 6.47
N PHE A 81 -1.33 -6.25 5.93
CA PHE A 81 -1.49 -6.08 4.48
C PHE A 81 -0.48 -5.09 3.89
N THR A 82 -0.09 -4.04 4.63
CA THR A 82 1.00 -3.13 4.25
C THR A 82 2.34 -3.85 4.18
N ILE A 83 2.64 -4.73 5.15
CA ILE A 83 3.84 -5.57 5.10
C ILE A 83 3.83 -6.49 3.88
N LEU A 84 2.68 -7.10 3.55
CA LEU A 84 2.55 -7.92 2.33
C LEU A 84 2.72 -7.10 1.05
N LYS A 85 2.23 -5.84 1.01
CA LYS A 85 2.50 -4.91 -0.10
C LYS A 85 3.99 -4.62 -0.24
N ASN A 86 4.70 -4.36 0.85
CA ASN A 86 6.15 -4.14 0.83
C ASN A 86 6.91 -5.36 0.30
N LEU A 87 6.55 -6.56 0.75
CA LEU A 87 7.13 -7.81 0.24
C LEU A 87 6.80 -8.05 -1.23
N SER A 88 5.61 -7.66 -1.69
CA SER A 88 5.23 -7.73 -3.11
C SER A 88 6.08 -6.78 -3.97
N VAL A 89 6.38 -5.57 -3.46
CA VAL A 89 7.30 -4.62 -4.12
C VAL A 89 8.71 -5.20 -4.22
N GLU A 90 9.24 -5.76 -3.13
CA GLU A 90 10.58 -6.39 -3.10
C GLU A 90 10.70 -7.59 -4.05
N LYS A 91 9.58 -8.21 -4.42
CA LYS A 91 9.50 -9.29 -5.40
C LYS A 91 9.32 -8.80 -6.85
N GLY A 92 9.22 -7.49 -7.08
CA GLY A 92 8.90 -6.93 -8.40
C GLY A 92 7.45 -7.17 -8.84
N GLU A 93 6.55 -7.51 -7.92
CA GLU A 93 5.15 -7.85 -8.20
C GLU A 93 4.17 -6.68 -7.96
N ALA A 94 4.68 -5.49 -7.63
CA ALA A 94 3.87 -4.30 -7.45
C ALA A 94 3.23 -3.84 -8.78
N PRO A 95 1.98 -3.34 -8.76
CA PRO A 95 1.39 -2.72 -9.93
C PRO A 95 2.20 -1.50 -10.40
N ASP A 96 2.39 -1.38 -11.71
CA ASP A 96 3.23 -0.36 -12.36
C ASP A 96 2.89 1.09 -11.97
N TYR A 97 1.64 1.35 -11.60
CA TYR A 97 1.22 2.68 -11.16
C TYR A 97 1.97 3.13 -9.89
N TYR A 98 2.24 2.22 -8.96
CA TYR A 98 2.96 2.55 -7.72
C TYR A 98 4.43 2.88 -7.98
N THR A 99 5.11 2.10 -8.83
CA THR A 99 6.50 2.36 -9.19
C THR A 99 6.62 3.64 -10.02
N THR A 100 5.69 3.88 -10.94
CA THR A 100 5.61 5.15 -11.71
C THR A 100 5.43 6.36 -10.81
N GLN A 101 4.52 6.28 -9.82
CA GLN A 101 4.30 7.36 -8.88
C GLN A 101 5.51 7.58 -7.96
N ALA A 102 6.21 6.52 -7.55
CA ALA A 102 7.45 6.62 -6.79
C ALA A 102 8.55 7.34 -7.60
N SER A 103 8.71 7.03 -8.89
CA SER A 103 9.64 7.75 -9.78
C SER A 103 9.30 9.24 -9.89
N ALA A 104 8.01 9.58 -10.02
CA ALA A 104 7.60 10.99 -10.06
C ALA A 104 7.97 11.76 -8.78
N ILE A 105 7.90 11.11 -7.61
CA ILE A 105 8.33 11.69 -6.33
C ILE A 105 9.84 11.88 -6.31
N LEU A 106 10.63 10.90 -6.77
CA LEU A 106 12.10 11.01 -6.85
C LEU A 106 12.56 12.16 -7.77
N GLU A 107 11.86 12.36 -8.87
CA GLU A 107 12.22 13.37 -9.87
C GLU A 107 11.76 14.78 -9.48
N SER A 108 10.55 14.91 -8.91
CA SER A 108 9.88 16.20 -8.73
C SER A 108 9.57 16.59 -7.28
N GLY A 109 9.81 15.69 -6.33
CA GLY A 109 9.38 15.83 -4.94
C GLY A 109 7.86 15.75 -4.73
N LYS A 110 7.08 15.36 -5.76
CA LYS A 110 5.62 15.32 -5.73
C LYS A 110 5.07 14.03 -6.32
N ALA A 111 4.06 13.46 -5.68
CA ALA A 111 3.29 12.34 -6.24
C ALA A 111 2.48 12.77 -7.48
N ILE A 112 2.07 14.03 -7.53
CA ILE A 112 1.37 14.65 -8.66
C ILE A 112 2.09 15.97 -8.98
N PRO A 113 3.00 15.98 -9.97
CA PRO A 113 3.70 17.18 -10.39
C PRO A 113 2.75 18.26 -10.91
N MET A 114 3.16 19.53 -10.77
CA MET A 114 2.38 20.65 -11.32
C MET A 114 2.40 20.62 -12.85
N GLN A 115 1.24 20.90 -13.45
CA GLN A 115 1.11 21.05 -14.90
C GLN A 115 0.74 22.50 -15.25
N PRO A 116 1.14 23.02 -16.44
CA PRO A 116 0.83 24.39 -16.85
C PRO A 116 -0.68 24.72 -16.83
N ALA A 117 -1.54 23.73 -17.06
CA ALA A 117 -2.99 23.91 -16.96
C ALA A 117 -3.45 24.22 -15.52
N ILE A 118 -2.85 23.57 -14.52
CA ILE A 118 -3.16 23.80 -13.10
C ILE A 118 -2.66 25.18 -12.68
N GLU A 119 -1.45 25.57 -13.09
CA GLU A 119 -0.89 26.90 -12.79
C GLU A 119 -1.75 28.03 -13.35
N ARG A 120 -2.17 27.93 -14.62
CA ARG A 120 -3.08 28.90 -15.23
C ARG A 120 -4.41 28.99 -14.48
N ARG A 121 -4.99 27.85 -14.07
CA ARG A 121 -6.24 27.84 -13.31
C ARG A 121 -6.08 28.48 -11.93
N ARG A 122 -4.94 28.25 -11.27
CA ARG A 122 -4.63 28.89 -9.98
C ARG A 122 -4.52 30.41 -10.11
N ASP A 123 -3.86 30.89 -11.16
CA ASP A 123 -3.72 32.33 -11.43
C ASP A 123 -5.08 32.99 -11.71
N GLN A 124 -5.95 32.33 -12.49
CA GLN A 124 -7.33 32.79 -12.73
C GLN A 124 -8.17 32.88 -11.44
N LEU A 125 -7.89 32.01 -10.47
CA LEU A 125 -8.53 32.00 -9.16
C LEU A 125 -7.85 32.94 -8.15
N GLY A 126 -6.80 33.67 -8.54
CA GLY A 126 -6.05 34.57 -7.66
C GLY A 126 -5.32 33.83 -6.53
N LEU A 127 -5.02 32.54 -6.69
CA LEU A 127 -4.38 31.74 -5.66
C LEU A 127 -2.86 32.04 -5.60
N PRO A 128 -2.24 32.03 -4.40
CA PRO A 128 -0.80 32.22 -4.26
C PRO A 128 0.01 31.20 -5.07
N LYS A 129 1.24 31.57 -5.46
CA LYS A 129 2.16 30.62 -6.10
C LYS A 129 2.51 29.49 -5.13
N VAL A 130 2.62 28.28 -5.67
CA VAL A 130 2.97 27.09 -4.87
C VAL A 130 4.47 27.10 -4.61
N ILE A 131 4.85 26.95 -3.35
CA ILE A 131 6.26 26.80 -2.97
C ILE A 131 6.74 25.44 -3.51
N PRO A 132 7.81 25.40 -4.32
CA PRO A 132 8.35 24.13 -4.80
C PRO A 132 8.98 23.35 -3.65
N PRO A 133 8.93 22.01 -3.67
CA PRO A 133 9.64 21.18 -2.70
C PRO A 133 11.15 21.30 -2.91
N ASP A 134 11.91 21.08 -1.84
CA ASP A 134 13.35 20.83 -1.96
C ASP A 134 13.57 19.42 -2.49
N VAL A 135 13.75 19.32 -3.80
CA VAL A 135 13.90 18.03 -4.48
C VAL A 135 15.18 17.32 -4.05
N GLU A 136 16.24 18.06 -3.68
CA GLU A 136 17.50 17.49 -3.27
C GLU A 136 17.39 16.85 -1.88
N GLU A 137 16.71 17.52 -0.95
CA GLU A 137 16.41 16.97 0.37
C GLU A 137 15.56 15.70 0.26
N VAL A 138 14.50 15.73 -0.55
CA VAL A 138 13.64 14.57 -0.78
C VAL A 138 14.46 13.41 -1.37
N ARG A 139 15.28 13.67 -2.40
CA ARG A 139 16.10 12.63 -3.02
C ARG A 139 17.05 12.00 -2.01
N LYS A 140 17.75 12.80 -1.21
CA LYS A 140 18.66 12.32 -0.17
C LYS A 140 17.98 11.39 0.83
N LEU A 141 16.73 11.69 1.24
CA LEU A 141 15.96 10.82 2.12
C LEU A 141 15.60 9.50 1.42
N LEU A 142 15.15 9.56 0.17
CA LEU A 142 14.73 8.38 -0.58
C LEU A 142 15.90 7.44 -0.92
N GLU A 143 17.07 8.00 -1.26
CA GLU A 143 18.33 7.26 -1.42
C GLU A 143 18.74 6.59 -0.10
N ALA A 144 18.69 7.32 1.03
CA ALA A 144 19.01 6.76 2.34
C ALA A 144 18.07 5.60 2.75
N THR A 145 16.82 5.61 2.28
CA THR A 145 15.85 4.52 2.48
C THR A 145 15.89 3.44 1.41
N LYS A 146 16.80 3.56 0.43
CA LYS A 146 17.00 2.63 -0.69
C LYS A 146 15.76 2.43 -1.56
N LEU A 147 14.88 3.43 -1.65
CA LEU A 147 13.67 3.32 -2.45
C LEU A 147 14.01 3.07 -3.94
N GLU A 148 15.08 3.70 -4.44
CA GLU A 148 15.57 3.55 -5.81
C GLU A 148 15.94 2.10 -6.19
N GLU A 149 16.44 1.33 -5.23
CA GLU A 149 16.76 -0.09 -5.42
C GLU A 149 15.46 -0.92 -5.52
N LYS A 150 14.42 -0.54 -4.77
CA LYS A 150 13.14 -1.26 -4.68
C LYS A 150 12.19 -1.00 -5.85
N ILE A 151 12.33 0.12 -6.56
CA ILE A 151 11.45 0.49 -7.68
C ILE A 151 11.99 0.05 -9.05
N LYS A 152 13.28 -0.30 -9.14
CA LYS A 152 13.85 -0.86 -10.36
C LYS A 152 13.26 -2.26 -10.56
N LYS A 153 12.52 -2.45 -11.65
CA LYS A 153 12.21 -3.80 -12.12
C LYS A 153 13.54 -4.43 -12.53
N GLU A 154 13.91 -5.56 -11.92
CA GLU A 154 14.95 -6.42 -12.50
C GLU A 154 14.50 -6.75 -13.94
N GLU A 155 15.36 -6.43 -14.92
CA GLU A 155 15.13 -6.71 -16.34
C GLU A 155 15.11 -8.21 -16.63
#